data_AF-A0AA96CNQ0-F1
#
_entry.id   AF-A0AA96CNQ0-F1
#
_cell.length_a   1.000
_cell.length_b   1.000
_cell.length_c   1.000
_cell.angle_alpha   90.00
_cell.angle_beta   90.00
_cell.angle_gamma   90.00
#
_symmetry.space_group_name_H-M   'P 1'
#
loop_
_entity.id
_entity.type
_entity.pdbx_description
1 polymer ?
#
loop_
_entity_poly.entity_id
_entity_poly.type
_entity_poly.pdbx_seq_one_letter_code
_entity_poly.pdbx_strand_id
1 'polypeptide(L)'
;MTKSKDNLKYKVKISKNLNKNINSDEVLGFLNKNLNEKFDFFISNIEKNKMLNKIIGFSNQTKEALLDKVEKLKNFNIDGKNEIFSGIDFPQDFLNKKSKEVLGKNFNIGDGVFVLSKKEIDLIKLNNNEVSLIKPFYTTNELEKYWGDKENKFWTIYTNSSFKNPNSLDNYPNIKNHLDKFQKIITSENKPYGLNRAREENNFLGEKIIVKRKSPNSPCFTYVNFDCFFNRTFMIIKSKRINLKYLTSLLNSKLIAFWLKYKGKMQGDIFQVDKEPLLNLPILKIDEESQKPFINLVDEILEAKQKVKDYKALLDEAIKNNNFDREIALKKELENLENICTTNEKTIDQMVYKLYDLTADEIKIVEGV
;
A
#
# COMPACT_ATOMS: atom_id res chain seq x y z
N MET A 1 -11.77 36.64 26.17
CA MET A 1 -12.95 35.75 26.05
C MET A 1 -14.04 36.30 26.95
N THR A 2 -15.25 36.48 26.43
CA THR A 2 -16.44 36.78 27.26
C THR A 2 -16.85 35.51 28.01
N LYS A 3 -17.12 35.61 29.31
CA LYS A 3 -17.65 34.48 30.11
C LYS A 3 -19.01 34.07 29.54
N SER A 4 -19.12 32.85 29.04
CA SER A 4 -20.40 32.22 28.66
C SER A 4 -20.87 31.30 29.79
N LYS A 5 -22.17 31.30 30.09
CA LYS A 5 -22.81 30.31 30.97
C LYS A 5 -23.08 28.98 30.25
N ASP A 6 -23.11 28.99 28.91
CA ASP A 6 -23.19 27.77 28.11
C ASP A 6 -21.77 27.33 27.71
N ASN A 7 -21.31 26.23 28.31
CA ASN A 7 -20.02 25.61 28.07
C ASN A 7 -20.15 24.18 27.52
N LEU A 8 -21.33 23.81 27.00
CA LEU A 8 -21.56 22.49 26.42
C LEU A 8 -20.92 22.37 25.03
N LYS A 9 -21.04 23.43 24.22
CA LYS A 9 -20.44 23.52 22.88
C LYS A 9 -19.84 24.90 22.67
N TYR A 10 -18.59 24.98 22.24
CA TYR A 10 -17.99 26.26 21.86
C TYR A 10 -17.00 26.12 20.70
N LYS A 11 -16.90 27.20 19.92
CA LYS A 11 -16.00 27.32 18.77
C LYS A 11 -14.68 27.96 19.19
N VAL A 12 -13.58 27.33 18.83
CA VAL A 12 -12.23 27.86 19.07
C VAL A 12 -11.57 28.15 17.73
N LYS A 13 -11.02 29.36 17.57
CA LYS A 13 -10.18 29.70 16.42
C LYS A 13 -8.77 29.15 16.67
N ILE A 14 -8.28 28.36 15.74
CA ILE A 14 -6.96 27.72 15.79
C ILE A 14 -6.11 28.27 14.66
N SER A 15 -4.88 28.62 14.99
CA SER A 15 -3.82 28.92 14.04
C SER A 15 -2.73 27.87 14.24
N LYS A 16 -2.38 27.14 13.20
CA LYS A 16 -1.38 26.06 13.26
C LYS A 16 -0.28 26.32 12.24
N ASN A 17 0.97 26.34 12.70
CA ASN A 17 2.13 26.30 11.82
C ASN A 17 2.46 24.84 11.48
N LEU A 18 2.55 24.53 10.18
CA LEU A 18 2.87 23.21 9.66
C LEU A 18 4.37 23.04 9.39
N ASN A 19 5.11 24.14 9.29
CA ASN A 19 6.54 24.12 9.01
C ASN A 19 7.38 24.06 10.30
N LYS A 20 8.28 23.07 10.39
CA LYS A 20 9.20 22.92 11.53
C LYS A 20 10.28 24.00 11.57
N ASN A 21 10.64 24.57 10.41
CA ASN A 21 11.71 25.56 10.26
C ASN A 21 11.11 26.88 9.77
N ILE A 22 10.57 27.68 10.69
CA ILE A 22 9.96 28.99 10.39
C ILE A 22 10.93 30.13 10.70
N ASN A 23 11.06 31.10 9.80
CA ASN A 23 11.88 32.29 10.04
C ASN A 23 11.05 33.45 10.65
N SER A 24 11.71 34.53 11.09
CA SER A 24 11.06 35.65 11.77
C SER A 24 9.97 36.34 10.93
N ASP A 25 10.19 36.50 9.62
CA ASP A 25 9.21 37.15 8.72
C ASP A 25 7.97 36.27 8.52
N GLU A 26 8.18 34.96 8.41
CA GLU A 26 7.09 33.97 8.35
C GLU A 26 6.28 33.93 9.65
N VAL A 27 6.92 34.07 10.81
CA VAL A 27 6.21 34.19 12.10
C VAL A 27 5.33 35.42 12.13
N LEU A 28 5.84 36.58 11.68
CA LEU A 28 5.04 37.80 11.59
C LEU A 28 3.84 37.61 10.64
N GLY A 29 4.07 36.98 9.48
CA GLY A 29 3.00 36.60 8.56
C GLY A 29 1.95 35.68 9.20
N PHE A 30 2.38 34.67 9.97
CA PHE A 30 1.49 33.75 10.69
C PHE A 30 0.63 34.47 11.73
N LEU A 31 1.23 35.35 12.54
CA LEU A 31 0.52 36.13 13.56
C LEU A 31 -0.50 37.10 12.94
N ASN A 32 -0.17 37.65 11.77
CA ASN A 32 -1.08 38.50 10.98
C ASN A 32 -2.13 37.72 10.18
N LYS A 33 -2.09 36.37 10.23
CA LYS A 33 -2.98 35.46 9.49
C LYS A 33 -2.90 35.63 7.97
N ASN A 34 -1.71 35.91 7.47
CA ASN A 34 -1.46 35.90 6.04
C ASN A 34 -1.64 34.47 5.52
N LEU A 35 -2.43 34.31 4.46
CA LEU A 35 -2.62 33.01 3.82
C LEU A 35 -1.28 32.52 3.26
N ASN A 36 -0.87 31.35 3.71
CA ASN A 36 0.35 30.68 3.30
C ASN A 36 0.12 29.17 3.42
N GLU A 37 0.61 28.41 2.45
CA GLU A 37 0.57 26.94 2.42
C GLU A 37 1.21 26.27 3.65
N LYS A 38 2.09 27.00 4.37
CA LYS A 38 2.71 26.55 5.62
C LYS A 38 1.83 26.72 6.86
N PHE A 39 0.70 27.40 6.77
CA PHE A 39 -0.16 27.74 7.90
C PHE A 39 -1.59 27.20 7.70
N ASP A 40 -2.18 26.60 8.74
CA ASP A 40 -3.59 26.17 8.75
C ASP A 40 -4.35 27.01 9.77
N PHE A 41 -5.33 27.79 9.30
CA PHE A 41 -6.20 28.62 10.13
C PHE A 41 -7.62 28.08 10.06
N PHE A 42 -8.17 27.63 11.19
CA PHE A 42 -9.47 26.97 11.19
C PHE A 42 -10.26 27.17 12.48
N ILE A 43 -11.53 26.79 12.44
CA ILE A 43 -12.40 26.71 13.61
C ILE A 43 -12.49 25.25 14.03
N SER A 44 -12.25 24.99 15.32
CA SER A 44 -12.49 23.70 15.96
C SER A 44 -13.73 23.80 16.85
N ASN A 45 -14.60 22.79 16.77
CA ASN A 45 -15.72 22.65 17.70
C ASN A 45 -15.30 21.81 18.90
N ILE A 46 -15.53 22.33 20.10
CA ILE A 46 -15.34 21.57 21.34
C ILE A 46 -16.72 21.22 21.87
N GLU A 47 -17.00 19.92 21.99
CA GLU A 47 -18.21 19.39 22.58
C GLU A 47 -17.85 18.68 23.89
N LYS A 48 -18.18 19.31 25.02
CA LYS A 48 -17.75 18.85 26.37
C LYS A 48 -18.10 17.38 26.61
N ASN A 49 -19.32 16.98 26.27
CA ASN A 49 -19.79 15.61 26.52
C ASN A 49 -19.07 14.57 25.64
N LYS A 50 -18.67 14.92 24.41
CA LYS A 50 -17.95 14.00 23.51
C LYS A 50 -16.48 13.82 23.90
N MET A 51 -15.88 14.88 24.46
CA MET A 51 -14.45 14.98 24.75
C MET A 51 -14.11 14.79 26.24
N LEU A 52 -15.11 14.64 27.11
CA LEU A 52 -14.91 14.42 28.54
C LEU A 52 -14.02 13.19 28.77
N ASN A 53 -12.97 13.35 29.58
CA ASN A 53 -11.97 12.32 29.90
C ASN A 53 -11.23 11.75 28.67
N LYS A 54 -11.21 12.47 27.55
CA LYS A 54 -10.45 12.12 26.34
C LYS A 54 -9.43 13.21 26.03
N ILE A 55 -8.42 12.86 25.23
CA ILE A 55 -7.50 13.84 24.65
C ILE A 55 -8.31 14.79 23.76
N ILE A 56 -8.18 16.09 23.98
CA ILE A 56 -8.84 17.11 23.16
C ILE A 56 -8.01 17.31 21.89
N GLY A 57 -8.53 16.83 20.76
CA GLY A 57 -8.00 17.12 19.44
C GLY A 57 -8.65 18.37 18.86
N PHE A 58 -7.85 19.28 18.30
CA PHE A 58 -8.35 20.43 17.55
C PHE A 58 -8.46 20.06 16.07
N SER A 59 -9.64 19.63 15.65
CA SER A 59 -9.92 19.28 14.25
C SER A 59 -10.54 20.45 13.50
N ASN A 60 -10.26 20.54 12.21
CA ASN A 60 -10.85 21.54 11.33
C ASN A 60 -12.32 21.16 11.08
N GLN A 61 -13.25 22.02 11.51
CA GLN A 61 -14.69 21.77 11.40
C GLN A 61 -15.13 21.45 9.97
N THR A 62 -14.57 22.12 8.96
CA THR A 62 -14.95 21.89 7.57
C THR A 62 -14.47 20.52 7.09
N LYS A 63 -13.25 20.11 7.49
CA LYS A 63 -12.73 18.76 7.21
C LYS A 63 -13.57 17.68 7.90
N GLU A 64 -13.96 17.89 9.17
CA GLU A 64 -14.82 16.94 9.88
C GLU A 64 -16.21 16.83 9.25
N ALA A 65 -16.84 17.95 8.86
CA ALA A 65 -18.14 17.93 8.20
C ALA A 65 -18.10 17.14 6.88
N LEU A 66 -17.02 17.31 6.10
CA LEU A 66 -16.78 16.54 4.88
C LEU A 66 -16.58 15.04 5.17
N LEU A 67 -15.76 14.69 6.16
CA LEU A 67 -15.55 13.29 6.57
C LEU A 67 -16.88 12.67 7.03
N ASP A 68 -17.67 13.37 7.85
CA ASP A 68 -18.98 12.89 8.31
C ASP A 68 -19.96 12.70 7.14
N LYS A 69 -19.92 13.57 6.13
CA LYS A 69 -20.72 13.43 4.90
C LYS A 69 -20.33 12.18 4.13
N VAL A 70 -19.04 11.96 3.92
CA VAL A 70 -18.49 10.79 3.24
C VAL A 70 -18.84 9.49 3.97
N GLU A 71 -18.72 9.46 5.30
CA GLU A 71 -19.07 8.29 6.11
C GLU A 71 -20.56 7.95 6.05
N LYS A 72 -21.45 8.95 5.99
CA LYS A 72 -22.91 8.71 5.90
C LYS A 72 -23.33 8.01 4.62
N LEU A 73 -22.57 8.16 3.54
CA LEU A 73 -22.84 7.50 2.27
C LEU A 73 -22.32 6.06 2.23
N LYS A 74 -21.45 5.66 3.15
CA LYS A 74 -20.93 4.29 3.25
C LYS A 74 -22.09 3.28 3.34
N ASN A 75 -22.08 2.30 2.46
CA ASN A 75 -23.03 1.18 2.48
C ASN A 75 -22.35 -0.19 2.37
N PHE A 76 -21.02 -0.23 2.34
CA PHE A 76 -20.25 -1.46 2.26
C PHE A 76 -19.14 -1.50 3.32
N ASN A 77 -19.00 -2.65 3.96
CA ASN A 77 -17.90 -2.94 4.88
C ASN A 77 -17.12 -4.15 4.35
N ILE A 78 -15.80 -4.06 4.37
CA ILE A 78 -14.93 -5.21 4.11
C ILE A 78 -14.99 -6.13 5.35
N ASP A 79 -15.17 -7.43 5.13
CA ASP A 79 -15.13 -8.42 6.20
C ASP A 79 -13.68 -8.64 6.64
N GLY A 80 -13.31 -8.08 7.78
CA GLY A 80 -11.95 -8.20 8.29
C GLY A 80 -11.46 -9.62 8.55
N LYS A 81 -12.35 -10.60 8.75
CA LYS A 81 -11.96 -11.98 9.01
C LYS A 81 -11.74 -12.73 7.70
N ASN A 82 -12.62 -12.51 6.73
CA ASN A 82 -12.70 -13.34 5.52
C ASN A 82 -12.21 -12.65 4.25
N GLU A 83 -11.89 -11.36 4.29
CA GLU A 83 -11.48 -10.61 3.11
C GLU A 83 -10.17 -9.83 3.30
N ILE A 84 -9.70 -9.64 4.54
CA ILE A 84 -8.45 -8.95 4.84
C ILE A 84 -7.41 -9.91 5.41
N PHE A 85 -6.29 -10.05 4.72
CA PHE A 85 -5.20 -10.94 5.12
C PHE A 85 -3.85 -10.20 5.16
N SER A 86 -2.93 -10.68 6.01
CA SER A 86 -1.56 -10.16 6.06
C SER A 86 -0.62 -10.99 5.19
N GLY A 87 0.49 -10.42 4.73
CA GLY A 87 1.60 -11.19 4.15
C GLY A 87 2.26 -12.18 5.12
N ILE A 88 3.23 -12.92 4.58
CA ILE A 88 4.00 -13.95 5.28
C ILE A 88 4.88 -13.31 6.36
N ASP A 89 4.89 -13.94 7.54
CA ASP A 89 5.85 -13.63 8.60
C ASP A 89 7.04 -14.59 8.48
N PHE A 90 8.19 -14.06 8.09
CA PHE A 90 9.43 -14.82 7.94
C PHE A 90 10.25 -14.77 9.23
N PRO A 91 10.89 -15.88 9.65
CA PRO A 91 11.94 -15.81 10.67
C PRO A 91 13.12 -14.95 10.16
N GLN A 92 13.49 -15.14 8.90
CA GLN A 92 14.44 -14.34 8.16
C GLN A 92 14.14 -14.54 6.66
N ASP A 93 13.90 -13.47 5.92
CA ASP A 93 13.74 -13.53 4.46
C ASP A 93 15.12 -13.59 3.77
N PHE A 94 15.90 -12.52 3.91
CA PHE A 94 17.28 -12.38 3.44
C PHE A 94 18.21 -12.15 4.62
N LEU A 95 19.49 -12.50 4.50
CA LEU A 95 20.45 -12.32 5.58
C LEU A 95 20.69 -10.83 5.89
N ASN A 96 20.38 -10.41 7.11
CA ASN A 96 20.71 -9.07 7.59
C ASN A 96 22.10 -9.03 8.26
N LYS A 97 22.56 -7.83 8.61
CA LYS A 97 23.87 -7.61 9.24
C LYS A 97 24.06 -8.43 10.53
N LYS A 98 23.07 -8.44 11.42
CA LYS A 98 23.11 -9.17 12.70
C LYS A 98 23.22 -10.68 12.49
N SER A 99 22.43 -11.21 11.55
CA SER A 99 22.44 -12.64 11.22
C SER A 99 23.76 -13.06 10.57
N LYS A 100 24.37 -12.20 9.74
CA LYS A 100 25.72 -12.42 9.18
C LYS A 100 26.78 -12.52 10.28
N GLU A 101 26.72 -11.66 11.31
CA GLU A 101 27.67 -11.70 12.44
C GLU A 101 27.62 -13.05 13.18
N VAL A 102 26.45 -13.68 13.27
CA VAL A 102 26.27 -15.02 13.88
C VAL A 102 26.80 -16.15 12.99
N LEU A 103 26.63 -16.06 11.67
CA LEU A 103 27.02 -17.14 10.75
C LEU A 103 28.48 -17.09 10.30
N GLY A 104 29.11 -15.91 10.32
CA GLY A 104 30.52 -15.71 10.01
C GLY A 104 30.81 -15.32 8.55
N LYS A 105 32.09 -15.37 8.17
CA LYS A 105 32.63 -14.75 6.94
C LYS A 105 32.17 -15.39 5.63
N ASN A 106 31.64 -16.62 5.67
CA ASN A 106 31.20 -17.35 4.47
C ASN A 106 29.85 -16.87 3.92
N PHE A 107 29.20 -15.91 4.58
CA PHE A 107 27.90 -15.38 4.20
C PHE A 107 27.94 -13.86 3.98
N ASN A 108 27.08 -13.38 3.10
CA ASN A 108 26.96 -11.97 2.75
C ASN A 108 25.59 -11.41 3.12
N ILE A 109 25.56 -10.10 3.40
CA ILE A 109 24.29 -9.41 3.62
C ILE A 109 23.50 -9.47 2.32
N GLY A 110 22.24 -9.87 2.42
CA GLY A 110 21.35 -10.08 1.28
C GLY A 110 21.32 -11.52 0.76
N ASP A 111 22.17 -12.43 1.24
CA ASP A 111 22.07 -13.85 0.90
C ASP A 111 20.66 -14.38 1.24
N GLY A 112 20.07 -15.13 0.32
CA GLY A 112 18.72 -15.63 0.47
C GLY A 112 18.61 -16.74 1.50
N VAL A 113 17.68 -16.58 2.45
CA VAL A 113 17.37 -17.60 3.47
C VAL A 113 16.11 -18.36 3.08
N PHE A 114 14.94 -17.76 3.34
CA PHE A 114 13.63 -18.26 2.88
C PHE A 114 13.13 -17.55 1.63
N VAL A 115 13.80 -16.47 1.21
CA VAL A 115 13.57 -15.77 -0.05
C VAL A 115 14.86 -15.77 -0.83
N LEU A 116 14.80 -16.19 -2.09
CA LEU A 116 15.94 -16.50 -2.95
C LEU A 116 15.84 -15.75 -4.27
N SER A 117 16.96 -15.26 -4.76
CA SER A 117 17.11 -14.80 -6.13
C SER A 117 17.07 -15.96 -7.12
N LYS A 118 16.88 -15.64 -8.41
CA LYS A 118 16.93 -16.64 -9.49
C LYS A 118 18.23 -17.43 -9.49
N LYS A 119 19.36 -16.72 -9.34
CA LYS A 119 20.71 -17.32 -9.29
C LYS A 119 20.84 -18.32 -8.14
N GLU A 120 20.30 -18.02 -6.96
CA GLU A 120 20.38 -18.92 -5.80
C GLU A 120 19.51 -20.16 -6.00
N ILE A 121 18.30 -20.01 -6.55
CA ILE A 121 17.43 -21.13 -6.92
C ILE A 121 18.16 -22.07 -7.90
N ASP A 122 18.78 -21.52 -8.94
CA ASP A 122 19.48 -22.32 -9.95
C ASP A 122 20.71 -23.06 -9.37
N LEU A 123 21.35 -22.50 -8.34
CA LEU A 123 22.46 -23.14 -7.62
C LEU A 123 22.01 -24.27 -6.66
N ILE A 124 20.79 -24.20 -6.12
CA ILE A 124 20.26 -25.25 -5.23
C ILE A 124 20.00 -26.55 -6.02
N LYS A 125 19.75 -26.47 -7.33
CA LYS A 125 19.44 -27.62 -8.21
C LYS A 125 18.26 -28.45 -7.69
N LEU A 126 17.11 -27.77 -7.54
CA LEU A 126 15.87 -28.35 -7.03
C LEU A 126 15.45 -29.59 -7.82
N ASN A 127 14.95 -30.61 -7.12
CA ASN A 127 14.27 -31.75 -7.73
C ASN A 127 12.77 -31.45 -7.94
N ASN A 128 12.06 -32.35 -8.62
CA ASN A 128 10.64 -32.16 -8.96
C ASN A 128 9.73 -31.95 -7.73
N ASN A 129 10.00 -32.62 -6.61
CA ASN A 129 9.21 -32.46 -5.39
C ASN A 129 9.43 -31.07 -4.78
N GLU A 130 10.68 -30.59 -4.79
CA GLU A 130 11.09 -29.31 -4.21
C GLU A 130 10.54 -28.10 -4.95
N VAL A 131 10.35 -28.19 -6.26
CA VAL A 131 9.72 -27.12 -7.05
C VAL A 131 8.36 -26.73 -6.49
N SER A 132 7.61 -27.68 -5.91
CA SER A 132 6.28 -27.40 -5.31
C SER A 132 6.33 -26.46 -4.10
N LEU A 133 7.48 -26.37 -3.41
CA LEU A 133 7.69 -25.48 -2.26
C LEU A 133 8.15 -24.10 -2.68
N ILE A 134 8.47 -23.88 -3.96
CA ILE A 134 8.98 -22.60 -4.44
C ILE A 134 7.82 -21.78 -5.01
N LYS A 135 7.56 -20.61 -4.40
CA LYS A 135 6.48 -19.70 -4.81
C LYS A 135 7.04 -18.35 -5.26
N PRO A 136 6.44 -17.66 -6.24
CA PRO A 136 6.93 -16.36 -6.69
C PRO A 136 6.80 -15.34 -5.57
N PHE A 137 7.86 -14.55 -5.34
CA PHE A 137 7.95 -13.58 -4.27
C PHE A 137 8.13 -12.16 -4.81
N TYR A 138 7.30 -11.25 -4.33
CA TYR A 138 7.22 -9.87 -4.79
C TYR A 138 7.61 -8.89 -3.68
N THR A 139 8.23 -7.80 -4.09
CA THR A 139 8.68 -6.70 -3.24
C THR A 139 7.97 -5.42 -3.64
N THR A 140 8.37 -4.30 -3.05
CA THR A 140 7.86 -2.98 -3.46
C THR A 140 8.30 -2.54 -4.84
N ASN A 141 9.24 -3.25 -5.47
CA ASN A 141 9.71 -2.92 -6.82
C ASN A 141 8.73 -3.36 -7.90
N GLU A 142 7.95 -4.40 -7.63
CA GLU A 142 7.01 -4.98 -8.59
C GLU A 142 5.56 -4.53 -8.34
N LEU A 143 5.27 -3.94 -7.18
CA LEU A 143 3.90 -3.65 -6.74
C LEU A 143 3.70 -2.14 -6.56
N GLU A 144 3.08 -1.53 -7.57
CA GLU A 144 2.84 -0.08 -7.66
C GLU A 144 1.35 0.27 -7.53
N LYS A 145 1.04 1.56 -7.52
CA LYS A 145 -0.34 2.05 -7.51
C LYS A 145 -1.06 1.53 -8.77
N TYR A 146 -2.25 0.96 -8.59
CA TYR A 146 -3.05 0.24 -9.60
C TYR A 146 -2.45 -1.06 -10.12
N TRP A 147 -1.18 -1.06 -10.53
CA TRP A 147 -0.59 -2.13 -11.33
C TRP A 147 0.53 -2.89 -10.61
N GLY A 148 0.56 -4.21 -10.80
CA GLY A 148 1.63 -5.08 -10.34
C GLY A 148 2.29 -5.80 -11.50
N ASP A 149 3.62 -5.81 -11.53
CA ASP A 149 4.39 -6.59 -12.47
C ASP A 149 4.19 -8.08 -12.19
N LYS A 150 3.84 -8.85 -13.22
CA LYS A 150 3.73 -10.32 -13.10
C LYS A 150 5.09 -10.98 -12.99
N GLU A 151 6.16 -10.36 -13.48
CA GLU A 151 7.52 -10.92 -13.42
C GLU A 151 8.16 -10.61 -12.07
N ASN A 152 8.30 -11.65 -11.24
CA ASN A 152 8.99 -11.56 -9.96
C ASN A 152 10.50 -11.70 -10.11
N LYS A 153 11.26 -11.06 -9.21
CA LYS A 153 12.73 -11.18 -9.13
C LYS A 153 13.20 -12.20 -8.09
N PHE A 154 12.31 -12.60 -7.19
CA PHE A 154 12.62 -13.48 -6.07
C PHE A 154 11.60 -14.60 -5.94
N TRP A 155 11.97 -15.67 -5.26
CA TRP A 155 11.10 -16.80 -4.94
C TRP A 155 11.22 -17.14 -3.47
N THR A 156 10.16 -17.65 -2.86
CA THR A 156 10.17 -18.05 -1.46
C THR A 156 10.07 -19.57 -1.31
N ILE A 157 10.84 -20.11 -0.38
CA ILE A 157 10.65 -21.47 0.14
C ILE A 157 9.45 -21.42 1.09
N TYR A 158 8.32 -21.95 0.63
CA TYR A 158 7.04 -21.87 1.33
C TYR A 158 6.78 -23.11 2.18
N THR A 159 7.27 -23.06 3.43
CA THR A 159 7.16 -24.15 4.41
C THR A 159 6.25 -23.72 5.57
N ASN A 160 5.01 -24.21 5.60
CA ASN A 160 4.05 -23.89 6.65
C ASN A 160 4.30 -24.69 7.96
N SER A 161 3.34 -24.72 8.87
CA SER A 161 3.47 -25.41 10.17
C SER A 161 3.66 -26.93 10.05
N SER A 162 3.33 -27.56 8.92
CA SER A 162 3.62 -28.99 8.69
C SER A 162 5.13 -29.28 8.64
N PHE A 163 5.97 -28.26 8.45
CA PHE A 163 7.43 -28.37 8.39
C PHE A 163 8.14 -28.14 9.73
N LYS A 164 7.41 -28.29 10.84
CA LYS A 164 7.94 -28.19 12.21
C LYS A 164 8.70 -29.43 12.65
N ASN A 165 8.45 -30.59 12.03
CA ASN A 165 9.18 -31.82 12.32
C ASN A 165 10.58 -31.77 11.66
N PRO A 166 11.68 -32.09 12.35
CA PRO A 166 13.02 -32.16 11.75
C PRO A 166 13.14 -33.02 10.48
N ASN A 167 12.30 -34.04 10.35
CA ASN A 167 12.29 -34.95 9.20
C ASN A 167 11.29 -34.51 8.11
N SER A 168 10.62 -33.36 8.27
CA SER A 168 9.61 -32.88 7.32
C SER A 168 10.19 -32.55 5.93
N LEU A 169 11.52 -32.36 5.85
CA LEU A 169 12.23 -32.09 4.61
C LEU A 169 13.00 -33.29 4.05
N ASP A 170 12.78 -34.52 4.55
CA ASP A 170 13.51 -35.71 4.09
C ASP A 170 13.30 -35.97 2.58
N ASN A 171 12.11 -35.66 2.06
CA ASN A 171 11.80 -35.75 0.63
C ASN A 171 12.26 -34.53 -0.19
N TYR A 172 12.91 -33.56 0.46
CA TYR A 172 13.33 -32.26 -0.06
C TYR A 172 14.81 -31.96 0.28
N PRO A 173 15.76 -32.84 -0.13
CA PRO A 173 17.13 -32.83 0.36
C PRO A 173 17.94 -31.57 -0.02
N ASN A 174 17.73 -30.97 -1.18
CA ASN A 174 18.46 -29.76 -1.59
C ASN A 174 17.96 -28.52 -0.84
N ILE A 175 16.65 -28.38 -0.66
CA ILE A 175 16.06 -27.34 0.19
C ILE A 175 16.53 -27.52 1.63
N LYS A 176 16.53 -28.75 2.15
CA LYS A 176 17.04 -29.07 3.48
C LYS A 176 18.51 -28.65 3.62
N ASN A 177 19.37 -29.08 2.69
CA ASN A 177 20.79 -28.71 2.67
C ASN A 177 21.01 -27.19 2.60
N HIS A 178 20.15 -26.46 1.90
CA HIS A 178 20.19 -25.00 1.88
C HIS A 178 19.84 -24.41 3.25
N LEU A 179 18.67 -24.75 3.81
CA LEU A 179 18.21 -24.20 5.09
C LEU A 179 19.08 -24.64 6.29
N ASP A 180 19.72 -25.80 6.21
CA ASP A 180 20.65 -26.30 7.23
C ASP A 180 21.84 -25.35 7.46
N LYS A 181 22.26 -24.60 6.43
CA LYS A 181 23.31 -23.58 6.53
C LYS A 181 22.93 -22.41 7.45
N PHE A 182 21.62 -22.15 7.61
CA PHE A 182 21.08 -21.00 8.32
C PHE A 182 20.45 -21.35 9.68
N GLN A 183 20.52 -22.61 10.13
CA GLN A 183 19.82 -23.06 11.35
C GLN A 183 20.12 -22.21 12.60
N LYS A 184 21.33 -21.68 12.73
CA LYS A 184 21.72 -20.82 13.87
C LYS A 184 20.92 -19.51 13.98
N ILE A 185 20.31 -19.05 12.88
CA ILE A 185 19.57 -17.78 12.82
C ILE A 185 18.06 -17.97 12.62
N ILE A 186 17.60 -19.20 12.38
CA ILE A 186 16.17 -19.50 12.22
C ILE A 186 15.51 -19.53 13.61
N THR A 187 14.71 -18.51 13.90
CA THR A 187 14.09 -18.29 15.22
C THR A 187 12.59 -18.63 15.26
N SER A 188 12.08 -19.31 14.25
CA SER A 188 10.65 -19.62 14.10
C SER A 188 10.09 -20.50 15.22
N GLU A 189 8.84 -20.25 15.62
CA GLU A 189 8.05 -21.16 16.46
C GLU A 189 7.80 -22.53 15.78
N ASN A 190 7.90 -22.56 14.44
CA ASN A 190 7.82 -23.75 13.60
C ASN A 190 9.19 -24.24 13.13
N LYS A 191 10.28 -23.89 13.83
CA LYS A 191 11.61 -24.46 13.60
C LYS A 191 11.57 -26.00 13.55
N PRO A 192 12.44 -26.67 12.79
CA PRO A 192 13.63 -26.12 12.13
C PRO A 192 13.39 -25.46 10.75
N TYR A 193 12.28 -25.75 10.08
CA TYR A 193 12.09 -25.34 8.68
C TYR A 193 10.80 -24.58 8.38
N GLY A 194 9.85 -24.50 9.32
CA GLY A 194 8.60 -23.77 9.11
C GLY A 194 8.76 -22.24 9.26
N LEU A 195 8.07 -21.48 8.41
CA LEU A 195 7.92 -20.04 8.52
C LEU A 195 7.23 -19.66 9.85
N ASN A 196 7.47 -18.44 10.37
CA ASN A 196 6.79 -17.96 11.58
C ASN A 196 5.28 -18.03 11.39
N ARG A 197 4.80 -17.46 10.28
CA ARG A 197 3.40 -17.53 9.85
C ARG A 197 3.31 -17.50 8.32
N ALA A 198 3.17 -18.69 7.73
CA ALA A 198 3.02 -18.87 6.27
C ALA A 198 1.70 -18.31 5.71
N ARG A 199 0.65 -18.23 6.54
CA ARG A 199 -0.74 -17.91 6.15
C ARG A 199 -1.35 -18.96 5.23
N GLU A 200 -2.63 -18.83 4.93
CA GLU A 200 -3.30 -19.70 3.97
C GLU A 200 -2.81 -19.37 2.55
N GLU A 201 -2.33 -20.37 1.82
CA GLU A 201 -1.77 -20.20 0.48
C GLU A 201 -2.76 -19.55 -0.49
N ASN A 202 -4.04 -19.97 -0.42
CA ASN A 202 -5.13 -19.46 -1.25
C ASN A 202 -5.32 -17.93 -1.18
N ASN A 203 -4.83 -17.27 -0.12
CA ASN A 203 -4.88 -15.81 -0.03
C ASN A 203 -3.94 -15.13 -1.02
N PHE A 204 -2.84 -15.78 -1.40
CA PHE A 204 -1.84 -15.27 -2.33
C PHE A 204 -2.16 -15.61 -3.79
N LEU A 205 -3.10 -16.51 -4.03
CA LEU A 205 -3.42 -16.98 -5.38
C LEU A 205 -4.44 -16.07 -6.08
N GLY A 206 -4.25 -15.91 -7.40
CA GLY A 206 -5.20 -15.25 -8.31
C GLY A 206 -5.58 -13.81 -7.96
N GLU A 207 -6.82 -13.45 -8.27
CA GLU A 207 -7.35 -12.08 -8.18
C GLU A 207 -7.44 -11.55 -6.74
N LYS A 208 -6.87 -10.36 -6.52
CA LYS A 208 -6.83 -9.66 -5.22
C LYS A 208 -6.37 -8.21 -5.38
N ILE A 209 -6.60 -7.40 -4.34
CA ILE A 209 -5.94 -6.10 -4.16
C ILE A 209 -4.85 -6.26 -3.12
N ILE A 210 -3.64 -5.80 -3.44
CA ILE A 210 -2.51 -5.75 -2.53
C ILE A 210 -2.41 -4.33 -1.96
N VAL A 211 -2.26 -4.23 -0.64
CA VAL A 211 -2.18 -2.96 0.08
C VAL A 211 -0.77 -2.78 0.60
N LYS A 212 -0.06 -1.74 0.16
CA LYS A 212 1.21 -1.36 0.77
C LYS A 212 0.95 -0.73 2.13
N ARG A 213 1.44 -1.35 3.20
CA ARG A 213 1.10 -0.93 4.57
C ARG A 213 1.70 0.41 4.96
N LYS A 214 2.86 0.77 4.41
CA LYS A 214 3.56 2.02 4.69
C LYS A 214 3.90 2.75 3.40
N SER A 215 3.32 3.94 3.22
CA SER A 215 3.52 4.74 2.02
C SER A 215 3.76 6.21 2.37
N PRO A 216 4.88 6.83 1.94
CA PRO A 216 5.25 8.19 2.35
C PRO A 216 4.45 9.32 1.69
N ASN A 217 3.89 9.10 0.50
CA ASN A 217 3.25 10.17 -0.28
C ASN A 217 1.73 9.99 -0.39
N SER A 218 1.30 8.77 -0.72
CA SER A 218 -0.11 8.42 -0.87
C SER A 218 -0.32 6.94 -0.57
N PRO A 219 -1.51 6.52 -0.12
CA PRO A 219 -1.87 5.11 -0.05
C PRO A 219 -1.67 4.42 -1.40
N CYS A 220 -1.24 3.16 -1.38
CA CYS A 220 -0.94 2.41 -2.59
C CYS A 220 -1.71 1.08 -2.56
N PHE A 221 -2.65 0.97 -3.49
CA PHE A 221 -3.47 -0.21 -3.71
C PHE A 221 -3.19 -0.75 -5.11
N THR A 222 -2.77 -2.01 -5.19
CA THR A 222 -2.38 -2.67 -6.42
C THR A 222 -3.41 -3.74 -6.75
N TYR A 223 -3.99 -3.70 -7.94
CA TYR A 223 -4.81 -4.80 -8.45
C TYR A 223 -3.91 -5.83 -9.15
N VAL A 224 -4.13 -7.12 -8.86
CA VAL A 224 -3.47 -8.23 -9.56
C VAL A 224 -4.45 -9.36 -9.81
N ASN A 225 -4.22 -10.14 -10.86
CA ASN A 225 -4.96 -11.36 -11.21
C ASN A 225 -4.07 -12.61 -11.32
N PHE A 226 -2.89 -12.58 -10.69
CA PHE A 226 -1.90 -13.65 -10.69
C PHE A 226 -1.38 -13.94 -9.28
N ASP A 227 -0.70 -15.07 -9.11
CA ASP A 227 -0.18 -15.52 -7.82
C ASP A 227 0.96 -14.61 -7.35
N CYS A 228 0.84 -14.11 -6.12
CA CYS A 228 1.75 -13.10 -5.60
C CYS A 228 1.95 -13.30 -4.10
N PHE A 229 3.13 -13.80 -3.72
CA PHE A 229 3.52 -13.98 -2.31
C PHE A 229 4.46 -12.86 -1.89
N PHE A 230 4.36 -12.44 -0.64
CA PHE A 230 5.15 -11.34 -0.09
C PHE A 230 5.18 -11.38 1.42
N ASN A 231 6.10 -10.62 2.02
CA ASN A 231 6.20 -10.49 3.46
C ASN A 231 5.17 -9.51 4.03
N ARG A 232 5.22 -9.29 5.35
CA ARG A 232 4.35 -8.37 6.09
C ARG A 232 4.45 -6.89 5.68
N THR A 233 5.21 -6.51 4.67
CA THR A 233 5.17 -5.14 4.09
C THR A 233 3.80 -4.84 3.47
N PHE A 234 3.07 -5.89 3.05
CA PHE A 234 1.78 -5.75 2.41
C PHE A 234 0.65 -6.47 3.15
N MET A 235 -0.57 -6.08 2.80
CA MET A 235 -1.82 -6.76 3.14
C MET A 235 -2.60 -7.10 1.86
N ILE A 236 -3.62 -7.93 2.00
CA ILE A 236 -4.46 -8.44 0.92
C ILE A 236 -5.90 -8.06 1.21
N ILE A 237 -6.62 -7.59 0.19
CA ILE A 237 -8.08 -7.55 0.15
C ILE A 237 -8.52 -8.53 -0.94
N LYS A 238 -9.33 -9.53 -0.57
CA LYS A 238 -10.03 -10.42 -1.51
C LYS A 238 -11.51 -10.39 -1.20
N SER A 239 -12.35 -10.14 -2.19
CA SER A 239 -13.80 -10.14 -2.03
C SER A 239 -14.46 -10.66 -3.29
N LYS A 240 -15.56 -11.39 -3.10
CA LYS A 240 -16.51 -11.74 -4.17
C LYS A 240 -17.78 -10.88 -4.13
N ARG A 241 -17.88 -9.96 -3.16
CA ARG A 241 -19.08 -9.15 -2.90
C ARG A 241 -19.03 -7.80 -3.60
N ILE A 242 -17.90 -7.44 -4.20
CA ILE A 242 -17.66 -6.18 -4.93
C ILE A 242 -16.61 -6.45 -6.01
N ASN A 243 -16.74 -5.79 -7.17
CA ASN A 243 -15.74 -5.88 -8.22
C ASN A 243 -14.41 -5.25 -7.75
N LEU A 244 -13.30 -5.99 -7.87
CA LEU A 244 -12.02 -5.55 -7.32
C LEU A 244 -11.36 -4.41 -8.12
N LYS A 245 -11.67 -4.26 -9.42
CA LYS A 245 -11.21 -3.10 -10.20
C LYS A 245 -11.97 -1.84 -9.78
N TYR A 246 -13.28 -1.92 -9.61
CA TYR A 246 -14.08 -0.82 -9.04
C TYR A 246 -13.59 -0.43 -7.64
N LEU A 247 -13.37 -1.41 -6.76
CA LEU A 247 -12.82 -1.11 -5.44
C LEU A 247 -11.44 -0.45 -5.56
N THR A 248 -10.57 -0.96 -6.43
CA THR A 248 -9.24 -0.34 -6.69
C THR A 248 -9.35 1.12 -7.13
N SER A 249 -10.32 1.49 -7.99
CA SER A 249 -10.50 2.89 -8.40
C SER A 249 -10.87 3.78 -7.22
N LEU A 250 -11.78 3.33 -6.35
CA LEU A 250 -12.14 4.08 -5.13
C LEU A 250 -10.93 4.25 -4.21
N LEU A 251 -10.24 3.14 -3.90
CA LEU A 251 -9.16 3.11 -2.90
C LEU A 251 -7.96 3.97 -3.29
N ASN A 252 -7.69 4.10 -4.59
CA ASN A 252 -6.59 4.90 -5.12
C ASN A 252 -6.95 6.37 -5.41
N SER A 253 -8.19 6.79 -5.13
CA SER A 253 -8.64 8.17 -5.29
C SER A 253 -8.09 9.11 -4.21
N LYS A 254 -8.01 10.40 -4.53
CA LYS A 254 -7.64 11.45 -3.57
C LYS A 254 -8.60 11.53 -2.39
N LEU A 255 -9.88 11.24 -2.59
CA LEU A 255 -10.87 11.23 -1.49
C LEU A 255 -10.54 10.17 -0.43
N ILE A 256 -10.15 8.96 -0.85
CA ILE A 256 -9.74 7.90 0.09
C ILE A 256 -8.38 8.21 0.73
N ALA A 257 -7.45 8.82 -0.01
CA ALA A 257 -6.21 9.32 0.58
C ALA A 257 -6.47 10.37 1.68
N PHE A 258 -7.36 11.32 1.42
CA PHE A 258 -7.82 12.31 2.38
C PHE A 258 -8.45 11.65 3.62
N TRP A 259 -9.36 10.69 3.40
CA TRP A 259 -9.95 9.91 4.49
C TRP A 259 -8.91 9.23 5.36
N LEU A 260 -7.98 8.48 4.75
CA LEU A 260 -6.94 7.74 5.48
C LEU A 260 -5.98 8.67 6.23
N LYS A 261 -5.76 9.90 5.76
CA LYS A 261 -4.92 10.88 6.46
C LYS A 261 -5.54 11.33 7.79
N TYR A 262 -6.87 11.48 7.84
CA TYR A 262 -7.57 12.05 9.00
C TYR A 262 -8.32 11.04 9.88
N LYS A 263 -8.80 9.93 9.30
CA LYS A 263 -9.51 8.85 10.00
C LYS A 263 -8.72 7.54 10.03
N GLY A 264 -7.60 7.46 9.31
CA GLY A 264 -6.68 6.32 9.34
C GLY A 264 -5.55 6.51 10.35
N LYS A 265 -4.42 5.87 10.07
CA LYS A 265 -3.22 5.90 10.92
C LYS A 265 -2.03 6.46 10.14
N MET A 266 -1.32 7.40 10.76
CA MET A 266 -0.12 8.03 10.21
C MET A 266 1.09 7.76 11.11
N GLN A 267 2.27 7.56 10.53
CA GLN A 267 3.55 7.52 11.22
C GLN A 267 4.44 8.66 10.69
N GLY A 268 4.39 9.82 11.34
CA GLY A 268 4.87 11.06 10.72
C GLY A 268 4.01 11.37 9.50
N ASP A 269 4.65 11.59 8.35
CA ASP A 269 3.96 11.85 7.08
C ASP A 269 3.65 10.55 6.30
N ILE A 270 3.97 9.38 6.86
CA ILE A 270 3.78 8.08 6.20
C ILE A 270 2.40 7.52 6.54
N PHE A 271 1.60 7.22 5.52
CA PHE A 271 0.35 6.47 5.65
C PHE A 271 0.64 5.06 6.17
N GLN A 272 -0.02 4.67 7.27
CA GLN A 272 0.02 3.32 7.81
C GLN A 272 -1.32 2.62 7.58
N VAL A 273 -1.46 1.92 6.47
CA VAL A 273 -2.69 1.23 6.06
C VAL A 273 -2.67 -0.23 6.53
N ASP A 274 -2.84 -0.38 7.84
CA ASP A 274 -3.02 -1.69 8.49
C ASP A 274 -4.49 -2.14 8.45
N LYS A 275 -4.81 -3.27 9.12
CA LYS A 275 -6.16 -3.85 9.16
C LYS A 275 -7.24 -2.88 9.62
N GLU A 276 -7.00 -2.14 10.70
CA GLU A 276 -7.98 -1.23 11.28
C GLU A 276 -8.36 -0.08 10.31
N PRO A 277 -7.41 0.67 9.72
CA PRO A 277 -7.73 1.66 8.68
C PRO A 277 -8.56 1.09 7.52
N LEU A 278 -8.27 -0.13 7.07
CA LEU A 278 -9.02 -0.78 5.98
C LEU A 278 -10.48 -1.09 6.35
N LEU A 279 -10.76 -1.45 7.61
CA LEU A 279 -12.12 -1.72 8.09
C LEU A 279 -12.96 -0.44 8.20
N ASN A 280 -12.29 0.69 8.41
CA ASN A 280 -12.93 1.99 8.60
C ASN A 280 -13.02 2.80 7.29
N LEU A 281 -12.80 2.19 6.13
CA LEU A 281 -12.95 2.87 4.84
C LEU A 281 -14.43 3.18 4.54
N PRO A 282 -14.74 4.36 3.98
CA PRO A 282 -16.10 4.80 3.71
C PRO A 282 -16.56 4.30 2.33
N ILE A 283 -16.58 2.99 2.12
CA ILE A 283 -16.85 2.41 0.79
C ILE A 283 -18.34 2.53 0.46
N LEU A 284 -18.63 3.21 -0.65
CA LEU A 284 -19.94 3.25 -1.28
C LEU A 284 -19.94 2.26 -2.46
N LYS A 285 -20.67 1.15 -2.32
CA LYS A 285 -20.94 0.20 -3.38
C LYS A 285 -22.18 0.63 -4.17
N ILE A 286 -22.03 0.80 -5.47
CA ILE A 286 -23.11 1.10 -6.43
C ILE A 286 -23.51 -0.14 -7.23
N ASP A 287 -24.55 -0.05 -8.05
CA ASP A 287 -24.98 -1.13 -8.94
C ASP A 287 -23.91 -1.47 -9.99
N GLU A 288 -23.98 -2.67 -10.56
CA GLU A 288 -22.93 -3.21 -11.44
C GLU A 288 -22.75 -2.41 -12.73
N GLU A 289 -23.83 -1.88 -13.32
CA GLU A 289 -23.76 -1.06 -14.53
C GLU A 289 -23.05 0.27 -14.24
N SER A 290 -23.38 0.91 -13.12
CA SER A 290 -22.72 2.14 -12.68
C SER A 290 -21.25 1.95 -12.28
N GLN A 291 -20.81 0.72 -11.99
CA GLN A 291 -19.38 0.42 -11.76
C GLN A 291 -18.58 0.37 -13.06
N LYS A 292 -19.18 0.05 -14.21
CA LYS A 292 -18.47 -0.17 -15.48
C LYS A 292 -17.56 0.99 -15.90
N PRO A 293 -17.97 2.27 -15.82
CA PRO A 293 -17.10 3.38 -16.19
C PRO A 293 -15.80 3.43 -15.37
N PHE A 294 -15.86 3.14 -14.07
CA PHE A 294 -14.68 3.07 -13.23
C PHE A 294 -13.78 1.88 -13.59
N ILE A 295 -14.40 0.73 -13.85
CA ILE A 295 -13.71 -0.51 -14.22
C ILE A 295 -12.94 -0.30 -15.54
N ASN A 296 -13.58 0.31 -16.54
CA ASN A 296 -12.96 0.60 -17.83
C ASN A 296 -11.72 1.50 -17.69
N LEU A 297 -11.81 2.57 -16.89
CA LEU A 297 -10.66 3.44 -16.62
C LEU A 297 -9.51 2.71 -15.91
N VAL A 298 -9.83 1.80 -14.99
CA VAL A 298 -8.82 0.95 -14.35
C VAL A 298 -8.18 0.01 -15.37
N ASP A 299 -8.96 -0.59 -16.27
CA ASP A 299 -8.44 -1.45 -17.32
C ASP A 299 -7.50 -0.69 -18.26
N GLU A 300 -7.87 0.51 -18.69
CA GLU A 300 -7.00 1.38 -19.49
C GLU A 300 -5.69 1.74 -18.74
N ILE A 301 -5.76 2.02 -17.43
CA ILE A 301 -4.56 2.26 -16.61
C ILE A 301 -3.68 1.01 -16.57
N LEU A 302 -4.26 -0.18 -16.35
CA LEU A 302 -3.52 -1.43 -16.27
C LEU A 302 -2.84 -1.77 -17.60
N GLU A 303 -3.55 -1.60 -18.72
CA GLU A 303 -3.01 -1.79 -20.06
C GLU A 303 -1.89 -0.80 -20.38
N ALA A 304 -2.07 0.48 -20.05
CA ALA A 304 -1.06 1.50 -20.26
C ALA A 304 0.21 1.21 -19.43
N LYS A 305 0.06 0.83 -18.16
CA LYS A 305 1.18 0.45 -17.28
C LYS A 305 1.93 -0.78 -17.80
N GLN A 306 1.22 -1.78 -18.32
CA GLN A 306 1.86 -2.94 -18.96
C GLN A 306 2.69 -2.51 -20.18
N LYS A 307 2.13 -1.70 -21.08
CA LYS A 307 2.86 -1.17 -22.24
C LYS A 307 4.07 -0.33 -21.85
N VAL A 308 3.98 0.47 -20.77
CA VAL A 308 5.11 1.23 -20.25
C VAL A 308 6.27 0.31 -19.86
N LYS A 309 5.97 -0.82 -19.19
CA LYS A 309 6.99 -1.83 -18.88
C LYS A 309 7.62 -2.37 -20.15
N ASP A 310 6.81 -2.82 -21.10
CA ASP A 310 7.28 -3.47 -22.32
C ASP A 310 8.12 -2.50 -23.17
N TYR A 311 7.70 -1.24 -23.30
CA TYR A 311 8.41 -0.23 -24.08
C TYR A 311 9.68 0.28 -23.41
N LYS A 312 9.78 0.28 -22.08
CA LYS A 312 11.04 0.57 -21.37
C LYS A 312 12.13 -0.44 -21.74
N ALA A 313 11.79 -1.73 -21.81
CA ALA A 313 12.74 -2.76 -22.24
C ALA A 313 13.21 -2.55 -23.70
N LEU A 314 12.29 -2.17 -24.60
CA LEU A 314 12.63 -1.84 -25.99
C LEU A 314 13.46 -0.56 -26.10
N LEU A 315 13.23 0.41 -25.21
CA LEU A 315 13.97 1.67 -25.17
C LEU A 315 15.42 1.42 -24.74
N ASP A 316 15.63 0.61 -23.70
CA ASP A 316 16.97 0.21 -23.25
C ASP A 316 17.76 -0.50 -24.36
N GLU A 317 17.10 -1.36 -25.15
CA GLU A 317 17.69 -2.01 -26.33
C GLU A 317 18.06 -0.99 -27.42
N ALA A 318 17.16 -0.05 -27.73
CA ALA A 318 17.39 0.98 -28.74
C ALA A 318 18.58 1.88 -28.37
N ILE A 319 18.69 2.29 -27.10
CA ILE A 319 19.80 3.07 -26.56
C ILE A 319 21.11 2.29 -26.70
N LYS A 320 21.13 1.01 -26.28
CA LYS A 320 22.32 0.15 -26.38
C LYS A 320 22.82 -0.01 -27.81
N ASN A 321 21.89 -0.04 -28.77
CA ASN A 321 22.20 -0.19 -30.19
C ASN A 321 22.38 1.16 -30.92
N ASN A 322 22.37 2.29 -30.21
CA ASN A 322 22.46 3.65 -30.77
C ASN A 322 21.43 3.94 -31.87
N ASN A 323 20.22 3.39 -31.77
CA ASN A 323 19.12 3.63 -32.71
C ASN A 323 18.30 4.85 -32.26
N PHE A 324 18.78 6.04 -32.63
CA PHE A 324 18.21 7.32 -32.19
C PHE A 324 16.75 7.52 -32.62
N ASP A 325 16.38 7.13 -33.85
CA ASP A 325 15.00 7.30 -34.34
C ASP A 325 14.02 6.47 -33.52
N ARG A 326 14.39 5.21 -33.22
CA ARG A 326 13.59 4.32 -32.38
C ARG A 326 13.52 4.82 -30.93
N GLU A 327 14.62 5.34 -30.40
CA GLU A 327 14.67 5.93 -29.07
C GLU A 327 13.69 7.11 -28.94
N ILE A 328 13.69 8.04 -29.90
CA ILE A 328 12.78 9.20 -29.90
C ILE A 328 11.33 8.75 -29.97
N ALA A 329 11.01 7.80 -30.85
CA ALA A 329 9.65 7.28 -31.01
C ALA A 329 9.13 6.63 -29.71
N LEU A 330 9.96 5.80 -29.07
CA LEU A 330 9.59 5.11 -27.83
C LEU A 330 9.41 6.07 -26.66
N LYS A 331 10.26 7.11 -26.53
CA LYS A 331 10.10 8.14 -25.49
C LYS A 331 8.77 8.88 -25.62
N LYS A 332 8.40 9.27 -26.84
CA LYS A 332 7.12 9.93 -27.11
C LYS A 332 5.93 9.04 -26.75
N GLU A 333 6.02 7.76 -27.08
CA GLU A 333 4.95 6.81 -26.76
C GLU A 333 4.85 6.54 -25.25
N LEU A 334 5.97 6.44 -24.54
CA LEU A 334 5.99 6.36 -23.08
C LEU A 334 5.34 7.58 -22.42
N GLU A 335 5.66 8.78 -22.89
CA GLU A 335 5.01 10.02 -22.43
C GLU A 335 3.49 9.99 -22.66
N ASN A 336 3.04 9.52 -23.82
CA ASN A 336 1.62 9.36 -24.12
C ASN A 336 0.93 8.37 -23.15
N LEU A 337 1.55 7.23 -22.86
CA LEU A 337 1.02 6.24 -21.92
C LEU A 337 0.97 6.78 -20.48
N GLU A 338 1.96 7.55 -20.05
CA GLU A 338 1.97 8.22 -18.75
C GLU A 338 0.86 9.29 -18.66
N ASN A 339 0.60 10.01 -19.75
CA ASN A 339 -0.51 10.96 -19.86
C ASN A 339 -1.87 10.28 -19.79
N ILE A 340 -2.05 9.11 -20.42
CA ILE A 340 -3.27 8.28 -20.30
C ILE A 340 -3.50 7.91 -18.83
N CYS A 341 -2.48 7.36 -18.16
CA CYS A 341 -2.59 6.99 -16.74
C CYS A 341 -3.02 8.19 -15.89
N THR A 342 -2.33 9.33 -16.04
CA THR A 342 -2.59 10.55 -15.27
C THR A 342 -3.99 11.12 -15.54
N THR A 343 -4.44 11.09 -16.79
CA THR A 343 -5.77 11.58 -17.17
C THR A 343 -6.88 10.70 -16.63
N ASN A 344 -6.69 9.38 -16.66
CA ASN A 344 -7.66 8.43 -16.14
C ASN A 344 -7.73 8.49 -14.62
N GLU A 345 -6.60 8.64 -13.92
CA GLU A 345 -6.60 8.87 -12.46
C GLU A 345 -7.38 10.14 -12.08
N LYS A 346 -7.16 11.25 -12.80
CA LYS A 346 -7.92 12.49 -12.58
C LYS A 346 -9.41 12.31 -12.88
N THR A 347 -9.76 11.56 -13.91
CA THR A 347 -11.15 11.27 -14.27
C THR A 347 -11.82 10.44 -13.19
N ILE A 348 -11.13 9.41 -12.67
CA ILE A 348 -11.59 8.63 -11.52
C ILE A 348 -11.82 9.54 -10.30
N ASP A 349 -10.89 10.45 -9.98
CA ASP A 349 -11.07 11.39 -8.87
C ASP A 349 -12.35 12.22 -9.02
N GLN A 350 -12.60 12.79 -10.21
CA GLN A 350 -13.83 13.55 -10.47
C GLN A 350 -15.10 12.71 -10.35
N MET A 351 -15.06 11.47 -10.84
CA MET A 351 -16.18 10.53 -10.71
C MET A 351 -16.42 10.14 -9.26
N VAL A 352 -15.36 9.96 -8.46
CA VAL A 352 -15.47 9.70 -7.02
C VAL A 352 -16.03 10.93 -6.30
N TYR A 353 -15.60 12.14 -6.61
CA TYR A 353 -16.17 13.35 -6.02
C TYR A 353 -17.67 13.46 -6.29
N LYS A 354 -18.09 13.22 -7.53
CA LYS A 354 -19.51 13.18 -7.90
C LYS A 354 -20.27 12.08 -7.16
N LEU A 355 -19.67 10.89 -7.04
CA LEU A 355 -20.26 9.73 -6.36
C LEU A 355 -20.53 10.02 -4.87
N TYR A 356 -19.68 10.82 -4.23
CA TYR A 356 -19.84 11.24 -2.83
C TYR A 356 -20.49 12.63 -2.68
N ASP A 357 -21.05 13.17 -3.77
CA ASP A 357 -21.75 14.46 -3.83
C ASP A 357 -20.90 15.65 -3.35
N LEU A 358 -19.59 15.64 -3.61
CA LEU A 358 -18.69 16.72 -3.19
C LEU A 358 -18.93 18.01 -3.98
N THR A 359 -19.00 19.12 -3.26
CA THR A 359 -19.02 20.49 -3.80
C THR A 359 -17.62 20.94 -4.24
N ALA A 360 -17.54 21.99 -5.06
CA ALA A 360 -16.25 22.53 -5.52
C ALA A 360 -15.32 22.96 -4.36
N ASP A 361 -15.87 23.49 -3.27
CA ASP A 361 -15.07 23.88 -2.11
C ASP A 361 -14.61 22.66 -1.30
N GLU A 362 -15.43 21.61 -1.19
CA GLU A 362 -15.02 20.34 -0.59
C GLU A 362 -13.93 19.65 -1.42
N ILE A 363 -14.00 19.71 -2.76
CA ILE A 363 -12.94 19.19 -3.64
C ILE A 363 -11.63 19.92 -3.38
N LYS A 364 -11.61 21.25 -3.29
CA LYS A 364 -10.39 22.02 -2.95
C LYS A 364 -9.80 21.59 -1.59
N ILE A 365 -10.65 21.26 -0.62
CA ILE A 365 -10.20 20.75 0.69
C ILE A 365 -9.54 19.38 0.54
N VAL A 366 -10.08 18.49 -0.29
CA VAL A 366 -9.50 17.17 -0.55
C VAL A 366 -8.15 17.29 -1.28
N GLU A 367 -8.08 18.16 -2.29
CA GLU A 367 -6.90 18.30 -3.14
C GLU A 367 -5.77 19.13 -2.50
N GLY A 368 -6.07 19.95 -1.49
CA GLY A 368 -5.08 20.75 -0.77
C GLY A 368 -4.31 20.00 0.32
N VAL A 369 -4.34 18.67 0.33
CA VAL A 369 -3.86 17.81 1.42
C VAL A 369 -2.61 17.04 1.09
#